data_AF-A0A069DA15-F1
#
_entry.id   AF-A0A069DA15-F1
#
_cell.length_a   1.000
_cell.length_b   1.000
_cell.length_c   1.000
_cell.angle_alpha   90.00
_cell.angle_beta   90.00
_cell.angle_gamma   90.00
#
_symmetry.space_group_name_H-M   'P 1'
#
loop_
_entity.id
_entity.type
_entity.pdbx_description
1 polymer ?
#
loop_
_entity_poly.entity_id
_entity_poly.type
_entity_poly.pdbx_seq_one_letter_code
_entity_poly.pdbx_strand_id
1 'polypeptide(L)'
;MNKKLMKSWPFLAIGLAAILVIGGLIIFFQGNSMVPSALDRGQTVQEEEDLSNYEIVTVEINDKGFSPSHIEVKQGVPTKINFKKVTNLTHITSLVSEDFDMLQYLEKGDNYYTVDTTLEPGTYNFNCGMYMTFGTLTVK
;
A
#
# COMPACT_ATOMS: atom_id res chain seq x y z
N MET A 1 -14.63 -62.48 10.97
CA MET A 1 -13.64 -61.53 10.41
C MET A 1 -13.23 -62.02 9.02
N ASN A 2 -13.63 -61.31 7.95
CA ASN A 2 -13.46 -61.79 6.58
C ASN A 2 -11.98 -61.82 6.18
N LYS A 3 -11.42 -63.01 5.88
CA LYS A 3 -10.00 -63.22 5.55
C LYS A 3 -9.52 -62.41 4.34
N LYS A 4 -10.43 -61.97 3.46
CA LYS A 4 -10.12 -61.07 2.34
C LYS A 4 -9.77 -59.64 2.80
N LEU A 5 -10.37 -59.16 3.89
CA LEU A 5 -10.16 -57.82 4.45
C LEU A 5 -8.76 -57.70 5.10
N MET A 6 -8.23 -58.79 5.66
CA MET A 6 -6.93 -58.82 6.34
C MET A 6 -5.75 -58.88 5.36
N LYS A 7 -5.96 -59.40 4.15
CA LYS A 7 -4.92 -59.53 3.12
C LYS A 7 -4.68 -58.21 2.35
N SER A 8 -5.72 -57.40 2.18
CA SER A 8 -5.64 -56.09 1.53
C SER A 8 -5.33 -54.95 2.50
N TRP A 9 -5.37 -55.19 3.82
CA TRP A 9 -5.04 -54.23 4.87
C TRP A 9 -3.69 -53.49 4.69
N PRO A 10 -2.56 -54.16 4.35
CA PRO A 10 -1.31 -53.43 4.15
C PRO A 10 -1.37 -52.51 2.92
N PHE A 11 -2.01 -52.93 1.83
CA PHE A 11 -2.17 -52.11 0.63
C PHE A 11 -3.10 -50.91 0.87
N LEU A 12 -4.15 -51.12 1.68
CA LEU A 12 -5.11 -50.07 2.04
C LEU A 12 -4.48 -49.06 3.02
N ALA A 13 -3.65 -49.52 3.95
CA ALA A 13 -2.90 -48.66 4.87
C ALA A 13 -1.82 -47.84 4.16
N ILE A 14 -1.09 -48.43 3.19
CA ILE A 14 -0.09 -47.71 2.38
C ILE A 14 -0.76 -46.65 1.51
N GLY A 15 -1.90 -46.97 0.89
CA GLY A 15 -2.67 -46.00 0.11
C GLY A 15 -3.12 -44.81 0.96
N LEU A 16 -3.60 -45.06 2.17
CA LEU A 16 -4.06 -44.02 3.09
C LEU A 16 -2.91 -43.14 3.60
N ALA A 17 -1.74 -43.74 3.88
CA ALA A 17 -0.53 -43.00 4.24
C ALA A 17 -0.02 -42.12 3.09
N ALA A 18 -0.04 -42.61 1.85
CA ALA A 18 0.35 -41.83 0.68
C ALA A 18 -0.56 -40.61 0.46
N ILE A 19 -1.88 -40.77 0.67
CA ILE A 19 -2.84 -39.66 0.59
C ILE A 19 -2.56 -38.59 1.65
N LEU A 20 -2.22 -38.98 2.88
CA LEU A 20 -1.88 -38.03 3.94
C LEU A 20 -0.57 -37.28 3.66
N VAL A 21 0.44 -37.95 3.10
CA VAL A 21 1.72 -37.31 2.74
C VAL A 21 1.55 -36.36 1.56
N ILE A 22 0.80 -36.75 0.52
CA ILE A 22 0.52 -35.90 -0.64
C ILE A 22 -0.34 -34.70 -0.23
N GLY A 23 -1.39 -34.91 0.59
CA GLY A 23 -2.20 -33.83 1.15
C GLY A 23 -1.39 -32.87 2.01
N GLY A 24 -0.48 -33.39 2.85
CA GLY A 24 0.45 -32.58 3.64
C GLY A 24 1.41 -31.76 2.78
N LEU A 25 1.93 -32.33 1.69
CA LEU A 25 2.78 -31.62 0.72
C LEU A 25 2.02 -30.52 -0.01
N ILE A 26 0.77 -30.75 -0.40
CA ILE A 26 -0.08 -29.71 -1.03
C ILE A 26 -0.30 -28.56 -0.04
N ILE A 27 -0.61 -28.85 1.23
CA ILE A 27 -0.79 -27.81 2.25
C ILE A 27 0.53 -27.07 2.56
N PHE A 28 1.66 -27.78 2.57
CA PHE A 28 2.97 -27.16 2.83
C PHE A 28 3.43 -26.26 1.68
N PHE A 29 3.18 -26.65 0.42
CA PHE A 29 3.49 -25.82 -0.75
C PHE A 29 2.47 -24.69 -0.98
N GLN A 30 1.19 -24.86 -0.63
CA GLN A 30 0.17 -23.80 -0.68
C GLN A 30 0.16 -22.90 0.56
N GLY A 31 0.86 -23.29 1.63
CA GLY A 31 0.92 -22.55 2.88
C GLY A 31 1.73 -21.26 2.82
N ASN A 32 2.43 -21.00 1.71
CA ASN A 32 3.02 -19.69 1.41
C ASN A 32 2.10 -18.80 0.53
N SER A 33 0.89 -19.25 0.23
CA SER A 33 -0.12 -18.51 -0.55
C SER A 33 -1.49 -18.58 0.10
N MET A 34 -1.54 -18.49 1.43
CA MET A 34 -2.76 -18.22 2.20
C MET A 34 -3.02 -16.71 2.23
N VAL A 35 -3.42 -16.15 1.09
CA VAL A 35 -4.25 -14.94 1.10
C VAL A 35 -5.69 -15.45 1.15
N PRO A 36 -6.51 -15.05 2.13
CA PRO A 36 -7.87 -15.57 2.25
C PRO A 36 -8.63 -15.32 0.95
N SER A 37 -9.24 -16.39 0.43
CA SER A 37 -10.08 -16.37 -0.76
C SER A 37 -11.10 -15.26 -0.68
N ALA A 38 -11.02 -14.36 -1.66
CA ALA A 38 -11.95 -13.28 -1.95
C ALA A 38 -13.30 -13.83 -2.43
N LEU A 39 -14.05 -14.48 -1.55
CA LEU A 39 -15.49 -14.71 -1.72
C LEU A 39 -16.27 -13.80 -0.74
N ASP A 40 -15.84 -12.54 -0.60
CA ASP A 40 -16.69 -11.38 -0.24
C ASP A 40 -15.90 -10.04 -0.20
N ARG A 41 -14.71 -9.94 -0.79
CA ARG A 41 -14.03 -8.64 -0.96
C ARG A 41 -14.27 -8.22 -2.39
N GLY A 42 -15.11 -7.20 -2.53
CA GLY A 42 -15.42 -6.55 -3.81
C GLY A 42 -14.17 -6.43 -4.67
N GLN A 43 -14.39 -6.62 -5.97
CA GLN A 43 -13.46 -6.34 -7.04
C GLN A 43 -12.45 -5.26 -6.61
N THR A 44 -11.16 -5.61 -6.52
CA THR A 44 -10.11 -4.60 -6.65
C THR A 44 -10.17 -4.13 -8.09
N VAL A 45 -11.15 -3.28 -8.37
CA VAL A 45 -11.02 -2.23 -9.37
C VAL A 45 -9.72 -1.55 -8.98
N GLN A 46 -8.71 -1.57 -9.86
CA GLN A 46 -7.72 -0.51 -9.84
C GLN A 46 -8.56 0.74 -10.02
N GLU A 47 -8.86 1.39 -8.90
CA GLU A 47 -9.53 2.68 -8.88
C GLU A 47 -8.56 3.59 -9.63
N GLU A 48 -8.82 3.78 -10.93
CA GLU A 48 -8.27 4.91 -11.65
C GLU A 48 -8.63 6.10 -10.77
N GLU A 49 -7.62 6.69 -10.13
CA GLU A 49 -7.83 7.76 -9.19
C GLU A 49 -8.54 8.88 -9.97
N ASP A 50 -9.81 9.12 -9.67
CA ASP A 50 -10.60 10.13 -10.39
C ASP A 50 -10.13 11.52 -9.95
N LEU A 51 -9.18 12.06 -10.72
CA LEU A 51 -8.60 13.38 -10.50
C LEU A 51 -9.50 14.52 -11.00
N SER A 52 -10.64 14.23 -11.65
CA SER A 52 -11.45 15.25 -12.33
C SER A 52 -12.07 16.29 -11.39
N ASN A 53 -12.30 15.91 -10.13
CA ASN A 53 -12.93 16.77 -9.12
C ASN A 53 -11.94 17.44 -8.15
N TYR A 54 -10.64 17.32 -8.40
CA TYR A 54 -9.60 17.83 -7.51
C TYR A 54 -8.76 18.93 -8.18
N GLU A 55 -8.42 19.96 -7.41
CA GLU A 55 -7.29 20.83 -7.76
C GLU A 55 -6.00 20.02 -7.55
N ILE A 56 -5.17 19.90 -8.59
CA ILE A 56 -3.92 19.11 -8.52
C ILE A 56 -2.74 20.04 -8.41
N VAL A 57 -1.97 19.90 -7.33
CA VAL A 57 -0.67 20.58 -7.17
C VAL A 57 0.43 19.55 -7.25
N THR A 58 1.43 19.77 -8.11
CA THR A 58 2.56 18.83 -8.27
C THR A 58 3.79 19.33 -7.54
N VAL A 59 4.41 18.43 -6.78
CA VAL A 59 5.69 18.62 -6.09
C VAL A 59 6.65 17.57 -6.62
N GLU A 60 7.69 18.01 -7.31
CA GLU A 60 8.77 17.12 -7.72
C GLU A 60 9.66 16.78 -6.53
N ILE A 61 9.96 15.49 -6.38
CA ILE A 61 10.90 14.97 -5.39
C ILE A 61 12.15 14.48 -6.13
N ASN A 62 13.23 15.23 -5.98
CA ASN A 62 14.54 14.95 -6.58
C ASN A 62 15.66 15.02 -5.52
N ASP A 63 16.92 14.83 -5.92
CA ASP A 63 18.08 14.84 -5.00
C ASP A 63 18.26 16.15 -4.22
N LYS A 64 17.64 17.26 -4.68
CA LYS A 64 17.67 18.55 -3.99
C LYS A 64 16.53 18.73 -2.98
N GLY A 65 15.60 17.77 -2.91
CA GLY A 65 14.43 17.79 -2.04
C GLY A 65 13.14 18.05 -2.80
N PHE A 66 12.25 18.85 -2.20
CA PHE A 66 10.91 19.16 -2.71
C PHE A 66 10.91 20.40 -3.59
N SER A 67 10.30 20.32 -4.78
CA SER A 67 10.15 21.45 -5.69
C SER A 67 8.71 21.54 -6.24
N PRO A 68 7.92 22.53 -5.83
CA PRO A 68 8.23 23.55 -4.82
C PRO A 68 8.31 22.94 -3.40
N SER A 69 9.08 23.58 -2.51
CA SER A 69 9.11 23.23 -1.09
C SER A 69 8.01 23.91 -0.27
N HIS A 70 7.32 24.87 -0.87
CA HIS A 70 6.18 25.56 -0.29
C HIS A 70 4.97 25.43 -1.21
N ILE A 71 3.88 24.91 -0.68
CA ILE A 71 2.64 24.59 -1.38
C ILE A 71 1.56 25.48 -0.82
N GLU A 72 0.72 26.05 -1.67
CA GLU A 72 -0.45 26.82 -1.25
C GLU A 72 -1.72 26.16 -1.76
N VAL A 73 -2.72 26.00 -0.89
CA VAL A 73 -4.03 25.43 -1.21
C VAL A 73 -5.14 26.26 -0.59
N LYS A 74 -6.38 26.12 -1.08
CA LYS A 74 -7.55 26.85 -0.58
C LYS A 74 -8.32 25.99 0.41
N GLN A 75 -8.75 26.58 1.52
CA GLN A 75 -9.61 25.90 2.50
C GLN A 75 -10.93 25.46 1.84
N GLY A 76 -11.40 24.25 2.18
CA GLY A 76 -12.68 23.73 1.69
C GLY A 76 -12.70 23.31 0.21
N VAL A 77 -11.61 23.48 -0.54
CA VAL A 77 -11.50 23.05 -1.93
C VAL A 77 -10.85 21.66 -1.99
N PRO A 78 -11.51 20.64 -2.56
CA PRO A 78 -10.91 19.32 -2.77
C PRO A 78 -9.61 19.45 -3.55
N THR A 79 -8.49 19.13 -2.91
CA THR A 79 -7.14 19.29 -3.47
C THR A 79 -6.35 17.99 -3.30
N LYS A 80 -5.64 17.58 -4.34
CA LYS A 80 -4.63 16.51 -4.27
C LYS A 80 -3.25 17.08 -4.55
N ILE A 81 -2.29 16.69 -3.73
CA ILE A 81 -0.87 16.98 -3.96
C ILE A 81 -0.25 15.75 -4.59
N ASN A 82 0.25 15.87 -5.81
CA ASN A 82 1.06 14.84 -6.44
C ASN A 82 2.53 15.02 -6.03
N PHE A 83 2.99 14.18 -5.12
CA PHE A 83 4.39 14.05 -4.75
C PHE A 83 5.13 13.18 -5.78
N LYS A 84 5.52 13.80 -6.88
CA LYS A 84 6.12 13.14 -8.02
C LYS A 84 7.59 12.82 -7.79
N LYS A 85 7.89 11.56 -7.50
CA LYS A 85 9.25 11.06 -7.30
C LYS A 85 9.91 10.74 -8.64
N VAL A 86 10.73 11.68 -9.13
CA VAL A 86 11.33 11.61 -10.48
C VAL A 86 12.44 10.57 -10.60
N THR A 87 13.12 10.22 -9.50
CA THR A 87 14.25 9.28 -9.46
C THR A 87 14.05 8.20 -8.40
N ASN A 88 14.82 7.12 -8.49
CA ASN A 88 14.80 6.02 -7.50
C ASN A 88 15.55 6.39 -6.22
N LEU A 89 15.19 7.52 -5.60
CA LEU A 89 15.82 8.00 -4.38
C LEU A 89 15.56 7.04 -3.23
N THR A 90 16.62 6.66 -2.53
CA THR A 90 16.54 5.81 -1.33
C THR A 90 16.49 6.63 -0.04
N HIS A 91 16.81 7.92 -0.09
CA HIS A 91 16.82 8.81 1.09
C HIS A 91 15.50 9.56 1.32
N ILE A 92 14.60 9.59 0.32
CA ILE A 92 13.22 10.10 0.43
C ILE A 92 12.27 8.98 0.02
N THR A 93 11.87 8.17 1.00
CA THR A 93 11.02 6.97 0.82
C THR A 93 9.62 7.15 1.36
N SER A 94 9.41 8.14 2.23
CA SER A 94 8.11 8.50 2.77
C SER A 94 8.06 9.99 3.09
N LEU A 95 6.84 10.51 3.21
CA LEU A 95 6.51 11.82 3.72
C LEU A 95 5.73 11.67 5.03
N VAL A 96 6.04 12.53 5.98
CA VAL A 96 5.36 12.60 7.28
C VAL A 96 5.00 14.04 7.62
N SER A 97 3.88 14.21 8.31
CA SER A 97 3.52 15.47 8.98
C SER A 97 2.78 15.16 10.27
N GLU A 98 3.23 15.75 11.37
CA GLU A 98 2.50 15.74 12.64
C GLU A 98 1.36 16.77 12.64
N ASP A 99 1.53 17.88 11.91
CA ASP A 99 0.58 19.01 11.91
C ASP A 99 -0.78 18.63 11.27
N PHE A 100 -0.80 17.66 10.35
CA PHE A 100 -2.01 17.18 9.68
C PHE A 100 -2.08 15.65 9.52
N ASP A 101 -1.42 14.92 10.44
CA ASP A 101 -1.45 13.44 10.55
C ASP A 101 -1.22 12.70 9.22
N MET A 102 -0.14 13.06 8.52
CA MET A 102 0.24 12.44 7.26
C MET A 102 1.33 11.39 7.49
N LEU A 103 1.13 10.20 6.92
CA LEU A 103 2.16 9.21 6.63
C LEU A 103 1.92 8.64 5.23
N GLN A 104 2.76 9.03 4.27
CA GLN A 104 2.66 8.59 2.88
C GLN A 104 3.97 7.92 2.44
N TYR A 105 3.91 6.66 2.02
CA TYR A 105 5.05 6.01 1.36
C TYR A 105 5.12 6.44 -0.11
N LEU A 106 6.34 6.54 -0.64
CA LEU A 106 6.59 7.03 -1.99
C LEU A 106 7.11 5.93 -2.90
N GLU A 107 6.36 5.69 -3.98
CA GLU A 107 6.81 4.93 -5.15
C GLU A 107 7.44 5.84 -6.20
N LYS A 108 8.15 5.26 -7.17
CA LYS A 108 8.67 6.02 -8.31
C LYS A 108 7.49 6.48 -9.17
N GLY A 109 7.47 7.76 -9.54
CA GLY A 109 6.40 8.35 -10.34
C GLY A 109 5.45 9.17 -9.48
N ASP A 110 4.16 9.11 -9.81
CA ASP A 110 3.13 9.92 -9.17
C ASP A 110 2.70 9.30 -7.83
N ASN A 111 2.53 10.13 -6.81
CA ASN A 111 2.04 9.73 -5.50
C ASN A 111 1.06 10.79 -5.01
N TYR A 112 -0.23 10.52 -5.12
CA TYR A 112 -1.25 11.49 -4.77
C TYR A 112 -1.61 11.41 -3.29
N TYR A 113 -1.56 12.56 -2.63
CA TYR A 113 -2.05 12.76 -1.28
C TYR A 113 -3.28 13.66 -1.33
N THR A 114 -4.37 13.25 -0.67
CA THR A 114 -5.60 14.05 -0.61
C THR A 114 -5.53 14.96 0.60
N VAL A 115 -5.58 16.27 0.38
CA VAL A 115 -5.59 17.26 1.45
C VAL A 115 -6.96 17.23 2.13
N ASP A 116 -6.97 17.15 3.46
CA ASP A 116 -8.21 17.28 4.22
C ASP A 116 -8.78 18.69 4.06
N THR A 117 -9.99 18.77 3.49
CA THR A 117 -10.70 20.02 3.24
C THR A 117 -11.08 20.77 4.52
N THR A 118 -11.02 20.12 5.68
CA THR A 118 -11.36 20.68 6.99
C THR A 118 -10.18 21.33 7.71
N LEU A 119 -8.96 21.27 7.15
CA LEU A 119 -7.81 21.98 7.71
C LEU A 119 -8.12 23.48 7.86
N GLU A 120 -7.78 24.03 9.03
CA GLU A 120 -7.92 25.45 9.29
C GLU A 120 -6.89 26.26 8.48
N PRO A 121 -7.14 27.55 8.19
CA PRO A 121 -6.15 28.38 7.53
C PRO A 121 -4.89 28.50 8.39
N GLY A 122 -3.74 28.21 7.81
CA GLY A 122 -2.50 28.04 8.57
C GLY A 122 -1.36 27.53 7.73
N THR A 123 -0.18 27.46 8.34
CA THR A 123 1.00 26.84 7.73
C THR A 123 1.35 25.57 8.48
N TYR A 124 1.42 24.48 7.72
CA TYR A 124 1.65 23.14 8.18
C TYR A 124 2.98 22.64 7.63
N ASN A 125 3.78 21.98 8.45
CA ASN A 125 5.07 21.45 8.06
C ASN A 125 4.95 19.99 7.65
N PHE A 126 5.73 19.57 6.66
CA PHE A 126 5.93 18.16 6.35
C PHE A 126 7.40 17.90 6.03
N ASN A 127 7.83 16.65 6.16
CA ASN A 127 9.20 16.27 5.89
C ASN A 127 9.30 14.85 5.35
N CYS A 128 10.46 14.47 4.83
CA CYS A 128 10.74 13.06 4.55
C CYS A 128 10.76 12.27 5.86
N GLY A 129 10.49 10.96 5.83
CA GLY A 129 10.45 10.11 7.04
C GLY A 129 11.75 10.07 7.87
N MET A 130 12.87 10.54 7.32
CA MET A 130 14.15 10.69 8.03
C MET A 130 14.40 12.09 8.61
N TYR A 131 13.44 13.01 8.48
CA TYR A 131 13.51 14.39 9.00
C TYR A 131 14.74 15.19 8.48
N MET A 132 15.08 15.02 7.19
CA MET A 132 16.22 15.72 6.55
C MET A 132 15.79 16.72 5.47
N THR A 133 14.66 16.47 4.82
CA THR A 133 14.11 17.33 3.76
C THR A 133 12.76 17.82 4.22
N PHE A 134 12.55 19.13 4.17
CA PHE A 134 11.38 19.80 4.74
C PHE A 134 10.62 20.57 3.67
N GLY A 135 9.30 20.63 3.84
CA GLY A 135 8.40 21.44 3.05
C GLY A 135 7.27 21.98 3.91
N THR A 136 6.47 22.87 3.32
CA THR A 136 5.34 23.51 3.99
C THR A 136 4.11 23.51 3.09
N LEU A 137 2.95 23.37 3.72
CA LEU A 137 1.64 23.51 3.12
C LEU A 137 0.93 24.67 3.80
N THR A 138 0.61 25.71 3.05
CA THR A 138 -0.21 26.82 3.54
C THR A 138 -1.63 26.69 3.02
N VAL A 139 -2.56 26.59 3.95
CA VAL A 139 -4.00 26.62 3.69
C VAL A 139 -4.47 28.07 3.83
N LYS A 140 -5.10 28.60 2.77
CA LYS A 140 -5.62 29.98 2.71
C LYS A 140 -7.13 30.02 2.69
#